data_AF-A0A1G2FVU3-F1
#
_entry.id   AF-A0A1G2FVU3-F1
#
_cell.length_a   1.000
_cell.length_b   1.000
_cell.length_c   1.000
_cell.angle_alpha   90.00
_cell.angle_beta   90.00
_cell.angle_gamma   90.00
#
_symmetry.space_group_name_H-M   'P 1'
#
loop_
_entity.id
_entity.type
_entity.pdbx_description
1 polymer ?
#
loop_
_entity_poly.entity_id
_entity_poly.type
_entity_poly.pdbx_seq_one_letter_code
_entity_poly.pdbx_strand_id
1 'polypeptide(L)'
;MADPKLIEYIKTSLAGGRSKEEIYKELLGQGETIEAIQESFGTTGAEEGKEDTQKRTIRIIVTIGAVLVGAGIFSFIAANWQEMTRPLKVGIILISLFIAYGAGWHLKEKSDLQKTGDAFILLGAIIYGAGIFLVAQMFHIRANWPDGFILWMIGTIAMAFAVESYPLFYLAIPLGIVAFTGHPFGIFTWFWYNPFLLTSSFLLLLSTIVTFITGLIIRRKMPAEFKEFY
;
A
#
# COMPACT_ATOMS: atom_id res chain seq x y z
N MET A 1 22.39 -35.21 -27.97
CA MET A 1 22.89 -34.58 -26.74
C MET A 1 23.29 -33.19 -27.16
N ALA A 2 22.40 -32.23 -26.94
CA ALA A 2 22.56 -30.85 -27.39
C ALA A 2 23.92 -30.27 -26.95
N ASP A 3 24.57 -29.54 -27.86
CA ASP A 3 25.85 -28.89 -27.60
C ASP A 3 25.67 -27.81 -26.52
N PRO A 4 26.40 -27.89 -25.38
CA PRO A 4 26.32 -26.90 -24.31
C PRO A 4 26.56 -25.47 -24.77
N LYS A 5 27.44 -25.25 -25.77
CA LYS A 5 27.72 -23.91 -26.30
C LYS A 5 26.54 -23.32 -27.04
N LEU A 6 25.77 -24.17 -27.72
CA LEU A 6 24.61 -23.80 -28.52
C LEU A 6 23.44 -23.42 -27.59
N ILE A 7 23.26 -24.15 -26.49
CA ILE A 7 22.30 -23.81 -25.42
C ILE A 7 22.65 -22.46 -24.78
N GLU A 8 23.92 -22.24 -24.43
CA GLU A 8 24.38 -20.99 -23.83
C GLU A 8 24.17 -19.80 -24.78
N TYR A 9 24.53 -19.95 -26.06
CA TYR A 9 24.29 -18.94 -27.09
C TYR A 9 22.81 -18.60 -27.27
N ILE A 10 21.93 -19.61 -27.32
CA ILE A 10 20.48 -19.41 -27.44
C ILE A 10 19.96 -18.65 -26.22
N LYS A 11 20.36 -19.02 -25.00
CA LYS A 11 19.95 -18.33 -23.76
C LYS A 11 20.37 -16.87 -23.75
N THR A 12 21.63 -16.57 -24.06
CA THR A 12 22.14 -15.19 -24.08
C THR A 12 21.47 -14.36 -25.17
N SER A 13 21.22 -14.94 -26.34
CA SER A 13 20.57 -14.25 -27.47
C SER A 13 19.09 -13.96 -27.20
N LEU A 14 18.37 -14.90 -26.57
CA LEU A 14 16.99 -14.69 -26.11
C LEU A 14 16.92 -13.63 -25.01
N ALA A 15 17.86 -13.66 -24.06
CA ALA A 15 17.96 -12.64 -23.01
C ALA A 15 18.28 -11.24 -23.58
N GLY A 16 18.99 -11.17 -24.70
CA GLY A 16 19.28 -9.95 -25.45
C GLY A 16 18.10 -9.42 -26.31
N GLY A 17 16.94 -10.08 -26.27
CA GLY A 17 15.73 -9.66 -26.99
C GLY A 17 15.67 -10.06 -28.46
N ARG A 18 16.58 -10.92 -28.95
CA ARG A 18 16.53 -11.45 -30.33
C ARG A 18 15.37 -12.45 -30.48
N SER A 19 14.74 -12.44 -31.64
CA SER A 19 13.64 -13.37 -31.92
C SER A 19 14.15 -14.80 -32.16
N LYS A 20 13.33 -15.80 -31.82
CA LYS A 20 13.66 -17.22 -32.08
C LYS A 20 13.99 -17.48 -33.54
N GLU A 21 13.32 -16.79 -34.48
CA GLU A 21 13.54 -16.93 -35.91
C GLU A 21 14.89 -16.38 -36.39
N GLU A 22 15.34 -15.25 -35.84
CA GLU A 22 16.65 -14.68 -36.15
C GLU A 22 17.78 -15.60 -35.67
N ILE A 23 17.68 -16.09 -34.43
CA ILE A 23 18.64 -17.02 -33.85
C ILE A 23 18.68 -18.32 -34.67
N TYR A 24 17.51 -18.82 -35.11
CA TYR A 24 17.41 -20.02 -35.93
C TYR A 24 18.11 -19.85 -37.29
N LYS A 25 17.88 -18.71 -37.96
CA LYS A 25 18.52 -18.41 -39.26
C LYS A 25 20.03 -18.22 -39.14
N GLU A 26 20.50 -17.61 -38.06
CA GLU A 26 21.92 -17.36 -37.81
C GLU A 26 22.67 -18.67 -37.52
N LEU A 27 22.09 -19.57 -36.73
CA LEU A 27 22.65 -20.89 -36.44
C LEU A 27 22.70 -21.78 -37.70
N LEU A 28 21.66 -21.74 -38.55
CA LEU A 28 21.69 -22.40 -39.86
C LEU A 28 22.79 -21.85 -40.77
N GLY A 29 23.03 -20.53 -40.75
CA GLY A 29 24.11 -19.88 -41.49
C GLY A 29 25.51 -20.27 -41.02
N GLN A 30 25.65 -20.72 -39.77
CA GLN A 30 26.90 -21.22 -39.19
C GLN A 30 27.17 -22.71 -39.50
N GLY A 31 26.24 -23.39 -40.18
CA GLY A 31 26.37 -24.79 -40.57
C GLY A 31 25.80 -25.79 -39.54
N GLU A 32 25.05 -25.31 -38.54
CA GLU A 32 24.39 -26.18 -37.55
C GLU A 32 23.20 -26.93 -38.14
N THR A 33 22.97 -28.17 -37.69
CA THR A 33 21.85 -28.98 -38.17
C THR A 33 20.53 -28.57 -37.53
N ILE A 34 19.45 -28.68 -38.30
CA ILE A 34 18.06 -28.42 -37.84
C ILE A 34 17.74 -29.21 -36.57
N GLU A 35 18.18 -30.46 -36.50
CA GLU A 35 17.97 -31.34 -35.34
C GLU A 35 18.70 -30.83 -34.09
N ALA A 36 19.96 -30.41 -34.21
CA ALA A 36 20.75 -29.90 -33.09
C ALA A 36 20.18 -28.58 -32.54
N ILE A 37 19.72 -27.69 -33.43
CA ILE A 37 19.08 -26.43 -33.05
C ILE A 37 17.76 -26.72 -32.32
N GLN A 38 16.92 -27.61 -32.86
CA GLN A 38 15.63 -27.94 -32.27
C GLN A 38 15.76 -28.65 -30.92
N GLU A 39 16.75 -29.56 -30.77
CA GLU A 39 17.10 -30.19 -29.49
C GLU A 39 17.50 -29.13 -28.45
N SER A 40 18.37 -28.18 -28.84
CA SER A 40 18.88 -27.12 -27.97
C SER A 40 17.79 -26.13 -27.52
N PHE A 41 16.88 -25.74 -28.41
CA PHE A 41 15.71 -24.92 -28.04
C PHE A 41 14.74 -25.68 -27.12
N GLY A 42 14.55 -26.98 -27.34
CA GLY A 42 13.74 -27.85 -26.48
C GLY A 42 14.29 -27.94 -25.05
N THR A 43 15.61 -28.15 -24.92
CA THR A 43 16.29 -28.16 -23.61
C THR A 43 16.21 -26.81 -22.92
N THR A 44 16.44 -25.71 -23.65
CA THR A 44 16.36 -24.34 -23.10
C THR A 44 14.98 -24.03 -22.56
N GLY A 45 13.91 -24.34 -23.30
CA GLY A 45 12.54 -24.11 -22.83
C GLY A 45 12.15 -24.99 -21.64
N ALA A 46 12.66 -26.22 -21.55
CA ALA A 46 12.45 -27.10 -20.41
C ALA A 46 13.16 -26.60 -19.13
N GLU A 47 14.33 -25.97 -19.26
CA GLU A 47 15.05 -25.34 -18.15
C GLU A 47 14.39 -24.03 -17.70
N GLU A 48 13.98 -23.16 -18.64
CA GLU A 48 13.22 -21.94 -18.34
C GLU A 48 11.91 -22.26 -17.59
N GLY A 49 11.15 -23.26 -18.05
CA GLY A 49 9.90 -23.67 -17.39
C GLY A 49 10.11 -24.20 -15.96
N LYS A 50 11.21 -24.91 -15.71
CA LYS A 50 11.59 -25.36 -14.36
C LYS A 50 12.00 -24.19 -13.47
N GLU A 51 12.79 -23.26 -14.00
CA GLU A 51 13.26 -22.07 -13.27
C GLU A 51 12.08 -21.15 -12.89
N ASP A 52 11.13 -20.93 -13.80
CA ASP A 52 9.93 -20.12 -13.53
C ASP A 52 9.03 -20.76 -12.47
N THR A 53 8.84 -22.08 -12.53
CA THR A 53 8.08 -22.82 -11.52
C THR A 53 8.76 -22.74 -10.15
N GLN A 54 10.09 -22.83 -10.12
CA GLN A 54 10.89 -22.67 -8.90
C GLN A 54 10.77 -21.26 -8.33
N LYS A 55 10.96 -20.21 -9.15
CA LYS A 55 10.79 -18.80 -8.76
C LYS A 55 9.39 -18.54 -8.19
N ARG A 56 8.34 -19.09 -8.82
CA ARG A 56 6.95 -18.97 -8.35
C ARG A 56 6.76 -19.68 -7.01
N THR A 57 7.29 -20.88 -6.86
CA THR A 57 7.22 -21.65 -5.61
C THR A 57 7.93 -20.92 -4.47
N ILE A 58 9.14 -20.42 -4.72
CA ILE A 58 9.90 -19.61 -3.75
C ILE A 58 9.10 -18.37 -3.36
N ARG A 59 8.54 -17.64 -4.33
CA ARG A 59 7.72 -16.45 -4.04
C ARG A 59 6.54 -16.78 -3.13
N ILE A 60 5.85 -17.90 -3.37
CA ILE A 60 4.72 -18.35 -2.54
C ILE A 60 5.19 -18.67 -1.12
N ILE A 61 6.26 -19.46 -0.97
CA ILE A 61 6.80 -19.85 0.34
C ILE A 61 7.24 -18.62 1.12
N VAL A 62 7.97 -17.69 0.49
CA VAL A 62 8.42 -16.45 1.12
C VAL A 62 7.23 -15.59 1.53
N THR A 63 6.20 -15.47 0.69
CA THR A 63 4.99 -14.71 1.02
C THR A 63 4.25 -15.33 2.20
N ILE A 64 4.05 -16.65 2.23
CA ILE A 64 3.41 -17.35 3.35
C ILE A 64 4.24 -17.19 4.62
N GLY A 65 5.56 -17.37 4.54
CA GLY A 65 6.47 -17.18 5.66
C GLY A 65 6.38 -15.77 6.25
N ALA A 66 6.38 -14.74 5.40
CA ALA A 66 6.22 -13.35 5.84
C ALA A 66 4.86 -13.12 6.54
N VAL A 67 3.78 -13.68 6.01
CA VAL A 67 2.44 -13.59 6.64
C VAL A 67 2.41 -14.29 8.00
N LEU A 68 2.98 -15.49 8.11
CA LEU A 68 3.04 -16.23 9.38
C LEU A 68 3.89 -15.52 10.43
N VAL A 69 5.04 -14.97 10.05
CA VAL A 69 5.87 -14.16 10.95
C VAL A 69 5.10 -12.92 11.42
N GLY A 70 4.43 -12.21 10.50
CA GLY A 70 3.57 -11.08 10.85
C GLY A 70 2.45 -11.45 11.82
N ALA A 71 1.76 -12.57 11.57
CA ALA A 71 0.72 -13.10 12.46
C ALA A 71 1.29 -13.47 13.84
N GLY A 72 2.48 -14.06 13.91
CA GLY A 72 3.17 -14.37 15.15
C GLY A 72 3.49 -13.11 15.97
N ILE A 73 4.02 -12.06 15.32
CA ILE A 73 4.29 -10.77 15.96
C ILE A 73 2.99 -10.16 16.52
N PHE A 74 1.90 -10.14 15.73
CA PHE A 74 0.61 -9.63 16.19
C PHE A 74 0.05 -10.46 17.35
N SER A 75 0.13 -11.78 17.28
CA SER A 75 -0.33 -12.68 18.35
C SER A 75 0.46 -12.44 19.64
N PHE A 76 1.78 -12.28 19.56
CA PHE A 76 2.63 -11.98 20.70
C PHE A 76 2.27 -10.64 21.35
N ILE A 77 2.12 -9.57 20.55
CA ILE A 77 1.72 -8.25 21.05
C ILE A 77 0.33 -8.34 21.70
N ALA A 78 -0.62 -9.00 21.04
CA ALA A 78 -1.99 -9.15 21.54
C ALA A 78 -2.05 -9.93 22.86
N ALA A 79 -1.29 -11.03 22.99
CA ALA A 79 -1.23 -11.84 24.20
C ALA A 79 -0.69 -11.05 25.40
N ASN A 80 0.30 -10.20 25.17
CA ASN A 80 0.89 -9.36 26.22
C ASN A 80 0.14 -8.02 26.42
N TRP A 81 -0.84 -7.70 25.57
CA TRP A 81 -1.44 -6.37 25.51
C TRP A 81 -2.09 -5.95 26.84
N GLN A 82 -2.74 -6.86 27.56
CA GLN A 82 -3.41 -6.50 28.82
C GLN A 82 -2.40 -6.11 29.92
N GLU A 83 -1.24 -6.75 29.95
CA GLU A 83 -0.20 -6.54 30.96
C GLU A 83 0.67 -5.29 30.66
N MET A 84 0.68 -4.82 29.41
CA MET A 84 1.48 -3.66 29.01
C MET A 84 0.97 -2.34 29.60
N THR A 85 1.91 -1.52 30.07
CA THR A 85 1.63 -0.15 30.53
C THR A 85 1.17 0.74 29.37
N ARG A 86 0.39 1.78 29.69
CA ARG A 86 -0.14 2.72 28.68
C ARG A 86 0.96 3.37 27.82
N PRO A 87 2.10 3.85 28.37
CA PRO A 87 3.15 4.44 27.55
C PRO A 87 3.74 3.45 26.54
N LEU A 88 3.86 2.16 26.90
CA LEU A 88 4.40 1.14 26.01
C LEU A 88 3.45 0.87 24.83
N LYS A 89 2.14 0.80 25.07
CA LYS A 89 1.12 0.67 24.02
C LYS A 89 1.16 1.84 23.05
N VAL A 90 1.25 3.07 23.57
CA VAL A 90 1.40 4.28 22.74
C VAL A 90 2.72 4.24 21.97
N GLY A 91 3.81 3.81 22.60
CA GLY A 91 5.11 3.63 21.96
C GLY A 91 5.04 2.68 20.76
N ILE A 92 4.37 1.53 20.88
CA ILE A 92 4.18 0.58 19.78
C ILE A 92 3.40 1.20 18.62
N ILE A 93 2.32 1.92 18.92
CA ILE A 93 1.51 2.61 17.90
C ILE A 93 2.37 3.64 17.16
N LEU A 94 3.11 4.48 17.89
CA LEU A 94 3.96 5.53 17.31
C LEU A 94 5.13 4.94 16.50
N ILE A 95 5.81 3.92 17.01
CA ILE A 95 6.91 3.26 16.30
C ILE A 95 6.38 2.64 15.00
N SER A 96 5.23 1.95 15.06
CA SER A 96 4.61 1.36 13.86
C SER A 96 4.24 2.43 12.84
N LEU A 97 3.75 3.59 13.30
CA LEU A 97 3.41 4.72 12.46
C LEU A 97 4.64 5.31 11.76
N PHE A 98 5.72 5.57 12.50
CA PHE A 98 6.96 6.10 11.95
C PHE A 98 7.63 5.11 10.98
N ILE A 99 7.61 3.82 11.29
CA ILE A 99 8.14 2.79 10.38
C ILE A 99 7.33 2.76 9.09
N ALA A 100 5.99 2.78 9.16
CA ALA A 100 5.15 2.72 7.97
C ALA A 100 5.36 3.93 7.06
N TYR A 101 5.30 5.16 7.60
CA TYR A 101 5.54 6.36 6.81
C TYR A 101 6.99 6.50 6.35
N GLY A 102 7.96 6.19 7.21
CA GLY A 102 9.38 6.28 6.88
C GLY A 102 9.78 5.28 5.80
N ALA A 103 9.33 4.03 5.91
CA ALA A 103 9.55 3.01 4.89
C ALA A 103 8.85 3.39 3.58
N GLY A 104 7.60 3.86 3.65
CA GLY A 104 6.84 4.26 2.47
C GLY A 104 7.49 5.43 1.70
N TRP A 105 7.95 6.45 2.43
CA TRP A 105 8.70 7.56 1.83
C TRP A 105 10.03 7.09 1.24
N HIS A 106 10.79 6.25 1.96
CA HIS A 106 12.07 5.74 1.48
C HIS A 106 11.92 4.88 0.21
N LEU A 107 10.92 3.99 0.18
CA LEU A 107 10.64 3.12 -0.97
C LEU A 107 10.19 3.93 -2.19
N LYS A 108 9.39 4.98 -1.97
CA LYS A 108 8.92 5.88 -3.03
C LYS A 108 10.04 6.72 -3.62
N GLU A 109 10.88 7.32 -2.76
CA GLU A 109 11.87 8.32 -3.19
C GLU A 109 13.24 7.72 -3.52
N LYS A 110 13.68 6.68 -2.82
CA LYS A 110 15.04 6.13 -2.97
C LYS A 110 15.12 4.82 -3.74
N SER A 111 14.05 4.03 -3.77
CA SER A 111 14.06 2.70 -4.40
C SER A 111 13.32 2.64 -5.74
N ASP A 112 12.75 3.75 -6.21
CA ASP A 112 11.88 3.82 -7.41
C ASP A 112 10.68 2.84 -7.36
N LEU A 113 10.34 2.33 -6.17
CA LEU A 113 9.23 1.41 -5.94
C LEU A 113 7.98 2.18 -5.55
N GLN A 114 7.52 3.06 -6.45
CA GLN A 114 6.44 4.01 -6.18
C GLN A 114 5.17 3.34 -5.63
N LYS A 115 4.72 2.24 -6.25
CA LYS A 115 3.51 1.50 -5.83
C LYS A 115 3.65 0.92 -4.41
N THR A 116 4.81 0.37 -4.08
CA THR A 116 5.06 -0.20 -2.75
C THR A 116 5.20 0.89 -1.70
N GLY A 117 5.86 2.00 -2.05
CA GLY A 117 5.96 3.19 -1.19
C GLY A 117 4.59 3.76 -0.83
N ASP A 118 3.73 3.98 -1.83
CA ASP A 118 2.35 4.46 -1.62
C ASP A 118 1.52 3.48 -0.76
N ALA A 119 1.73 2.16 -0.91
CA ALA A 119 1.06 1.17 -0.06
C ALA A 119 1.48 1.27 1.43
N PHE A 120 2.76 1.52 1.71
CA PHE A 120 3.25 1.74 3.07
C PHE A 120 2.78 3.08 3.65
N ILE A 121 2.69 4.13 2.84
CA ILE A 121 2.12 5.43 3.27
C ILE A 121 0.62 5.26 3.60
N LEU A 122 -0.12 4.51 2.80
CA LEU A 122 -1.52 4.17 3.08
C LEU A 122 -1.64 3.36 4.39
N LEU A 123 -0.76 2.38 4.59
CA LEU A 123 -0.70 1.62 5.84
C LEU A 123 -0.45 2.54 7.05
N GLY A 124 0.45 3.51 6.93
CA GLY A 124 0.69 4.53 7.95
C GLY A 124 -0.58 5.33 8.28
N ALA A 125 -1.35 5.74 7.26
CA ALA A 125 -2.63 6.42 7.47
C ALA A 125 -3.65 5.55 8.21
N ILE A 126 -3.68 4.25 7.96
CA ILE A 126 -4.54 3.30 8.69
C ILE A 126 -4.09 3.14 10.14
N ILE A 127 -2.79 3.01 10.38
CA ILE A 127 -2.21 2.91 11.74
C ILE A 127 -2.51 4.18 12.54
N TYR A 128 -2.41 5.37 11.92
CA TYR A 128 -2.78 6.64 12.55
C TYR A 128 -4.24 6.63 13.02
N GLY A 129 -5.17 6.24 12.15
CA GLY A 129 -6.58 6.12 12.49
C GLY A 129 -6.87 5.14 13.61
N ALA A 130 -6.35 3.92 13.49
CA ALA A 130 -6.48 2.89 14.53
C ALA A 130 -5.87 3.36 15.86
N GLY A 131 -4.75 4.08 15.80
CA GLY A 131 -4.08 4.69 16.95
C GLY A 131 -4.97 5.68 17.70
N ILE A 132 -5.73 6.53 17.01
CA ILE A 132 -6.68 7.46 17.63
C ILE A 132 -7.69 6.70 18.49
N PHE A 133 -8.31 5.65 17.96
CA PHE A 133 -9.32 4.87 18.68
C PHE A 133 -8.72 4.06 19.83
N LEU A 134 -7.54 3.47 19.64
CA LEU A 134 -6.83 2.74 20.70
C LEU A 134 -6.45 3.66 21.85
N VAL A 135 -5.96 4.88 21.56
CA VAL A 135 -5.65 5.88 22.58
C VAL A 135 -6.93 6.32 23.30
N ALA A 136 -8.00 6.62 22.57
CA ALA A 136 -9.29 6.97 23.17
C ALA A 136 -9.78 5.88 24.13
N GLN A 137 -9.67 4.61 23.73
CA GLN A 137 -10.01 3.45 24.56
C GLN A 137 -9.12 3.36 25.81
N MET A 138 -7.80 3.47 25.66
CA MET A 138 -6.84 3.36 26.77
C MET A 138 -7.06 4.42 27.86
N PHE A 139 -7.45 5.63 27.46
CA PHE A 139 -7.68 6.75 28.37
C PHE A 139 -9.15 6.95 28.76
N HIS A 140 -10.03 6.02 28.36
CA HIS A 140 -11.47 6.09 28.63
C HIS A 140 -12.09 7.43 28.21
N ILE A 141 -11.61 8.01 27.11
CA ILE A 141 -12.08 9.29 26.61
C ILE A 141 -13.50 9.10 26.10
N ARG A 142 -14.47 9.76 26.75
CA ARG A 142 -15.86 9.82 26.32
C ARG A 142 -16.03 10.87 25.22
N ALA A 143 -15.43 10.62 24.07
CA ALA A 143 -15.61 11.44 22.86
C ALA A 143 -16.72 10.85 21.99
N ASN A 144 -17.36 11.68 21.18
CA ASN A 144 -18.28 11.19 20.17
C ASN A 144 -17.46 10.39 19.14
N TRP A 145 -17.89 9.16 18.85
CA TRP A 145 -17.18 8.29 17.91
C TRP A 145 -16.94 8.92 16.52
N PRO A 146 -17.80 9.80 15.96
CA PRO A 146 -17.53 10.49 14.68
C PRO A 146 -16.36 11.47 14.76
N ASP A 147 -16.08 12.06 15.92
CA ASP A 147 -14.97 13.02 16.10
C ASP A 147 -13.61 12.32 15.82
N GLY A 148 -13.49 11.04 16.17
CA GLY A 148 -12.30 10.23 15.86
C GLY A 148 -12.08 10.04 14.36
N PHE A 149 -13.15 9.86 13.59
CA PHE A 149 -13.07 9.78 12.13
C PHE A 149 -12.72 11.13 11.49
N ILE A 150 -13.15 12.25 12.07
CA ILE A 150 -12.74 13.58 11.63
C ILE A 150 -11.23 13.79 11.85
N LEU A 151 -10.72 13.47 13.04
CA LEU A 151 -9.28 13.56 13.34
C LEU A 151 -8.45 12.66 12.42
N TRP A 152 -8.96 11.48 12.13
CA TRP A 152 -8.33 10.57 11.17
C TRP A 152 -8.33 11.17 9.76
N MET A 153 -9.46 11.68 9.29
CA MET A 153 -9.57 12.32 7.98
C MET A 153 -8.62 13.52 7.85
N ILE A 154 -8.59 14.42 8.83
CA ILE A 154 -7.72 15.62 8.82
C ILE A 154 -6.25 15.22 8.73
N GLY A 155 -5.80 14.26 9.57
CA GLY A 155 -4.41 13.80 9.51
C GLY A 155 -4.07 13.08 8.21
N THR A 156 -5.02 12.33 7.65
CA THR A 156 -4.85 11.67 6.34
C THR A 156 -4.70 12.69 5.22
N ILE A 157 -5.52 13.75 5.22
CA ILE A 157 -5.43 14.83 4.22
C ILE A 157 -4.12 15.60 4.37
N ALA A 158 -3.72 15.95 5.60
CA ALA A 158 -2.46 16.62 5.86
C ALA A 158 -1.27 15.80 5.31
N MET A 159 -1.29 14.49 5.52
CA MET A 159 -0.26 13.58 5.01
C MET A 159 -0.35 13.39 3.48
N ALA A 160 -1.56 13.38 2.91
CA ALA A 160 -1.76 13.33 1.46
C ALA A 160 -1.09 14.53 0.76
N PHE A 161 -1.20 15.71 1.36
CA PHE A 161 -0.51 16.91 0.87
C PHE A 161 1.00 16.86 1.09
N ALA A 162 1.46 16.35 2.23
CA ALA A 162 2.90 16.27 2.53
C ALA A 162 3.66 15.32 1.60
N VAL A 163 3.04 14.20 1.18
CA VAL A 163 3.70 13.15 0.38
C VAL A 163 3.18 13.08 -1.07
N GLU A 164 2.28 14.00 -1.44
CA GLU A 164 1.63 14.07 -2.75
C GLU A 164 1.13 12.69 -3.23
N SER A 165 0.45 11.96 -2.35
CA SER A 165 -0.01 10.59 -2.60
C SER A 165 -1.52 10.54 -2.83
N TYR A 166 -1.94 10.21 -4.07
CA TYR A 166 -3.35 10.10 -4.46
C TYR A 166 -4.16 9.07 -3.64
N PRO A 167 -3.62 7.87 -3.28
CA PRO A 167 -4.31 6.90 -2.43
C PRO A 167 -4.87 7.46 -1.12
N LEU A 168 -4.22 8.46 -0.52
CA LEU A 168 -4.67 9.03 0.76
C LEU A 168 -5.90 9.91 0.58
N PHE A 169 -6.05 10.59 -0.56
CA PHE A 169 -7.28 11.32 -0.87
C PHE A 169 -8.48 10.37 -1.04
N TYR A 170 -8.28 9.21 -1.67
CA TYR A 170 -9.31 8.18 -1.74
C TYR A 170 -9.71 7.63 -0.38
N LEU A 171 -8.77 7.54 0.58
CA LEU A 171 -9.07 7.15 1.96
C LEU A 171 -9.82 8.26 2.72
N ALA A 172 -9.50 9.53 2.47
CA ALA A 172 -10.13 10.65 3.16
C ALA A 172 -11.64 10.79 2.86
N ILE A 173 -12.07 10.47 1.63
CA ILE A 173 -13.47 10.56 1.20
C ILE A 173 -14.43 9.69 2.06
N PRO A 174 -14.24 8.36 2.18
CA PRO A 174 -15.11 7.53 3.01
C PRO A 174 -15.02 7.90 4.49
N LEU A 175 -13.86 8.33 4.99
CA LEU A 175 -13.73 8.83 6.37
C LEU A 175 -14.62 10.06 6.60
N GLY A 176 -14.66 11.00 5.65
CA GLY A 176 -15.53 12.17 5.69
C GLY A 176 -17.02 11.80 5.64
N ILE A 177 -17.39 10.82 4.82
CA ILE A 177 -18.78 10.31 4.73
C ILE A 177 -19.21 9.67 6.05
N VAL A 178 -18.36 8.82 6.64
CA VAL A 178 -18.62 8.18 7.94
C VAL A 178 -18.76 9.22 9.05
N ALA A 179 -17.88 10.23 9.08
CA ALA A 179 -17.97 11.32 10.04
C ALA A 179 -19.28 12.13 9.88
N PHE A 180 -19.62 12.49 8.65
CA PHE A 180 -20.81 13.29 8.35
C PHE A 180 -22.11 12.54 8.68
N THR A 181 -22.20 11.25 8.35
CA THR A 181 -23.36 10.41 8.65
C THR A 181 -23.47 10.06 10.14
N GLY A 182 -22.34 9.92 10.84
CA GLY A 182 -22.32 9.58 12.27
C GLY A 182 -22.76 10.73 13.18
N HIS A 183 -22.51 11.98 12.80
CA HIS A 183 -22.85 13.15 13.63
C HIS A 183 -24.37 13.32 13.90
N PRO A 184 -25.27 13.23 12.90
CA PRO A 184 -26.71 13.32 13.10
C PRO A 184 -27.27 12.26 14.06
N PHE A 185 -26.77 11.01 13.98
CA PHE A 185 -27.17 9.93 14.90
C PHE A 185 -26.69 10.18 16.34
N GLY A 186 -25.53 10.82 16.53
CA GLY A 186 -25.07 11.28 17.85
C GLY A 186 -25.91 12.42 18.41
N ILE A 187 -26.26 13.42 17.58
CA ILE A 187 -27.05 14.58 17.99
C ILE A 187 -28.49 14.18 18.40
N PHE A 188 -29.11 13.25 17.67
CA PHE A 188 -30.47 12.78 17.97
C PHE A 188 -30.58 11.97 19.28
N THR A 189 -29.53 11.21 19.64
CA THR A 189 -29.51 10.38 20.86
C THR A 189 -29.08 11.14 22.12
N TRP A 190 -28.34 12.24 21.98
CA TRP A 190 -27.71 12.98 23.10
C TRP A 190 -28.31 14.38 23.35
N PHE A 191 -29.47 14.71 22.77
CA PHE A 191 -30.10 16.04 22.81
C PHE A 191 -30.32 16.61 24.24
N TRP A 192 -30.31 15.77 25.28
CA TRP A 192 -30.62 16.18 26.66
C TRP A 192 -29.42 16.28 27.63
N TYR A 193 -28.17 15.95 27.24
CA TYR A 193 -27.14 15.68 28.27
C TYR A 193 -25.75 16.33 28.16
N ASN A 194 -25.36 17.14 27.17
CA ASN A 194 -24.00 17.73 27.20
C ASN A 194 -23.80 19.09 26.49
N PRO A 195 -23.09 20.06 27.14
CA PRO A 195 -22.64 21.32 26.51
C PRO A 195 -21.49 21.18 25.49
N PHE A 196 -20.99 19.97 25.19
CA PHE A 196 -19.91 19.71 24.21
C PHE A 196 -20.37 19.82 22.74
N LEU A 197 -21.53 20.44 22.49
CA LEU A 197 -22.10 20.64 21.16
C LEU A 197 -21.27 21.63 20.30
N LEU A 198 -20.45 22.49 20.92
CA LEU A 198 -19.58 23.42 20.20
C LEU A 198 -18.38 22.72 19.52
N THR A 199 -17.78 21.72 20.16
CA THR A 199 -16.61 21.03 19.61
C THR A 199 -16.98 20.17 18.41
N SER A 200 -18.10 19.45 18.49
CA SER A 200 -18.63 18.63 17.39
C SER A 200 -19.08 19.47 16.18
N SER A 201 -19.72 20.62 16.40
CA SER A 201 -20.07 21.55 15.31
C SER A 201 -18.86 22.25 14.71
N PHE A 202 -17.85 22.60 15.51
CA PHE A 202 -16.60 23.19 15.01
C PHE A 202 -15.76 22.18 14.21
N LEU A 203 -15.67 20.93 14.68
CA LEU A 203 -14.98 19.85 13.97
C LEU A 203 -15.66 19.52 12.64
N LEU A 204 -17.00 19.53 12.58
CA LEU A 204 -17.75 19.40 11.32
C LEU A 204 -17.50 20.57 10.36
N LEU A 205 -17.46 21.79 10.88
CA LEU A 205 -17.17 22.98 10.08
C LEU A 205 -15.73 22.95 9.55
N LEU A 206 -14.77 22.55 10.38
CA LEU A 206 -13.39 22.36 9.96
C LEU A 206 -13.26 21.24 8.92
N SER A 207 -13.94 20.12 9.13
CA SER A 207 -14.01 18.98 8.19
C SER A 207 -14.54 19.40 6.82
N THR A 208 -15.65 20.15 6.79
CA THR A 208 -16.23 20.64 5.53
C THR A 208 -15.32 21.66 4.85
N ILE A 209 -14.68 22.57 5.58
CA ILE A 209 -13.69 23.51 5.03
C ILE A 209 -12.50 22.75 4.45
N VAL A 210 -11.93 21.79 5.17
CA VAL A 210 -10.79 20.99 4.70
C VAL A 210 -11.16 20.19 3.46
N THR A 211 -12.35 19.58 3.42
CA THR A 211 -12.86 18.84 2.26
C THR A 211 -13.08 19.76 1.06
N PHE A 212 -13.63 20.96 1.29
CA PHE A 212 -13.86 21.96 0.25
C PHE A 212 -12.54 22.49 -0.33
N ILE A 213 -11.56 22.80 0.53
CA ILE A 213 -10.21 23.21 0.12
C ILE A 213 -9.53 22.08 -0.66
N THR A 214 -9.64 20.84 -0.18
CA THR A 214 -9.09 19.67 -0.87
C THR A 214 -9.70 19.51 -2.25
N GLY A 215 -11.03 19.62 -2.38
CA GLY A 215 -11.74 19.59 -3.66
C GLY A 215 -11.32 20.73 -4.60
N LEU A 216 -11.12 21.94 -4.08
CA LEU A 216 -10.62 23.08 -4.87
C LEU A 216 -9.18 22.88 -5.35
N ILE A 217 -8.31 22.31 -4.52
CA ILE A 217 -6.90 22.08 -4.88
C ILE A 217 -6.78 20.93 -5.89
N ILE A 218 -7.54 19.84 -5.72
CA ILE A 218 -7.63 18.76 -6.71
C ILE A 218 -8.13 19.30 -8.06
N ARG A 219 -9.16 20.16 -8.05
CA ARG A 219 -9.65 20.83 -9.27
C ARG A 219 -8.60 21.72 -9.93
N ARG A 220 -7.68 22.31 -9.17
CA ARG A 220 -6.58 23.14 -9.70
C ARG A 220 -5.39 22.34 -10.23
N LYS A 221 -5.13 21.14 -9.69
CA LYS A 221 -4.03 20.25 -10.13
C LYS A 221 -4.44 19.27 -11.25
N MET A 222 -5.71 19.22 -11.68
CA MET A 222 -6.12 18.36 -12.82
C MET A 222 -5.59 18.91 -14.16
N PRO A 223 -4.93 18.08 -15.01
CA PRO A 223 -4.50 18.46 -16.34
C PRO A 223 -5.71 18.83 -17.24
N ALA A 224 -5.48 19.75 -18.18
CA ALA A 224 -6.53 20.38 -18.99
C ALA A 224 -7.37 19.41 -19.83
N GLU A 225 -6.87 18.19 -20.08
CA GLU A 225 -7.54 17.15 -20.88
C GLU A 225 -8.86 16.62 -20.25
N PHE A 226 -9.06 16.78 -18.94
CA PHE A 226 -10.31 16.37 -18.25
C PHE A 226 -11.29 17.52 -17.99
N LYS A 227 -11.00 18.74 -18.48
CA LYS A 227 -11.90 19.90 -18.32
C LYS A 227 -13.02 19.97 -19.36
N GLU A 228 -12.99 19.18 -20.42
CA GLU A 228 -14.01 19.21 -21.48
C GLU A 228 -15.19 18.25 -21.26
N PHE A 229 -15.19 17.48 -20.16
CA PHE A 229 -16.27 16.51 -19.85
C PHE A 229 -17.18 16.91 -18.67
N TYR A 230 -17.15 18.18 -18.27
CA TYR A 230 -18.10 18.79 -17.33
C TYR A 230 -18.50 20.18 -17.81
#